data_AF-A0A7C3X5V3-F1
#
_entry.id   AF-A0A7C3X5V3-F1
#
_cell.length_a   1.000
_cell.length_b   1.000
_cell.length_c   1.000
_cell.angle_alpha   90.00
_cell.angle_beta   90.00
_cell.angle_gamma   90.00
#
_symmetry.space_group_name_H-M   'P 1'
#
loop_
_entity.id
_entity.type
_entity.pdbx_description
1 polymer ?
#
loop_
_entity_poly.entity_id
_entity_poly.type
_entity_poly.pdbx_seq_one_letter_code
_entity_poly.pdbx_strand_id
1 'polypeptide(L)'
;MASLFSLLFLSLPDVVRDVLVDPALRVFLILDALPQGLVWLLVLLVLGFLALKFFRVFGAGAPRNEKPGASSSLFLRDLVSLLRRSRYSPWARRAVRWRLARIAVALRTERELISPDRAWEEIREGRWPKDPVLSAFLRGEGGGNFLRELEEALDSLYRYAQGGEL
;
A
#
# COMPACT_ATOMS: atom_id res chain seq x y z
N MET A 1 47.62 -8.39 -1.16
CA MET A 1 46.15 -8.17 -1.07
C MET A 1 45.35 -9.48 -1.08
N ALA A 2 45.69 -10.49 -1.89
CA ALA A 2 44.98 -11.78 -1.94
C ALA A 2 45.11 -12.67 -0.67
N SER A 3 46.14 -12.43 0.15
CA SER A 3 46.46 -13.26 1.33
C SER A 3 45.58 -12.95 2.55
N LEU A 4 45.07 -11.72 2.69
CA LEU A 4 44.20 -11.33 3.80
C LEU A 4 42.76 -11.85 3.64
N PHE A 5 42.28 -11.96 2.39
CA PHE A 5 40.96 -12.50 2.09
C PHE A 5 40.85 -14.01 2.39
N SER A 6 41.97 -14.73 2.21
CA SER A 6 42.05 -16.17 2.45
C SER A 6 42.03 -16.52 3.93
N LEU A 7 42.59 -15.67 4.80
CA LEU A 7 42.60 -15.87 6.25
C LEU A 7 41.25 -15.55 6.91
N LEU A 8 40.50 -14.57 6.36
CA LEU A 8 39.14 -14.24 6.81
C LEU A 8 38.13 -15.35 6.46
N PHE A 9 38.39 -16.11 5.39
CA PHE A 9 37.58 -17.26 4.98
C PHE A 9 37.81 -18.54 5.81
N LEU A 10 38.89 -18.59 6.60
CA LEU A 10 39.28 -19.71 7.45
C LEU A 10 38.82 -19.54 8.91
N SER A 11 38.40 -18.33 9.31
CA SER A 11 37.84 -18.06 10.65
C SER A 11 36.31 -18.12 10.69
N LEU A 12 35.66 -18.39 9.56
CA LEU A 12 34.22 -18.60 9.49
C LEU A 12 33.88 -19.99 10.05
N PRO A 13 32.98 -20.10 11.05
CA PRO A 13 32.57 -21.38 11.60
C PRO A 13 32.08 -22.32 10.49
N ASP A 14 32.40 -23.61 10.56
CA ASP A 14 32.02 -24.61 9.54
C ASP A 14 30.52 -24.57 9.19
N VAL A 15 29.69 -24.25 10.18
CA VAL A 15 28.24 -24.04 10.03
C VAL A 15 27.90 -22.92 9.03
N VAL A 16 28.65 -21.80 9.02
CA VAL A 16 28.41 -20.70 8.08
C VAL A 16 28.91 -21.09 6.68
N ARG A 17 29.97 -21.89 6.60
CA ARG A 17 30.47 -22.40 5.32
C ARG A 17 29.46 -23.34 4.65
N ASP A 18 28.93 -24.30 5.39
CA ASP A 18 27.99 -25.27 4.84
C ASP A 18 26.59 -24.66 4.59
N VAL A 19 26.15 -23.70 5.41
CA VAL A 19 24.81 -23.10 5.29
C VAL A 19 24.76 -21.94 4.28
N LEU A 20 25.87 -21.20 4.08
CA LEU A 20 25.89 -20.05 3.17
C LEU A 20 26.76 -20.27 1.94
N VAL A 21 27.95 -20.83 2.09
CA VAL A 21 28.93 -20.89 1.00
C VAL A 21 28.56 -21.99 0.02
N ASP A 22 28.17 -23.16 0.50
CA ASP A 22 27.79 -24.29 -0.37
C ASP A 22 26.53 -24.02 -1.23
N PRO A 23 25.42 -23.49 -0.67
CA PRO A 23 24.28 -23.10 -1.50
C PRO A 23 24.56 -21.89 -2.38
N ALA A 24 25.37 -20.91 -1.94
CA ALA A 24 25.75 -19.78 -2.78
C ALA A 24 26.60 -20.23 -3.98
N LEU A 25 27.53 -21.17 -3.78
CA LEU A 25 28.32 -21.77 -4.86
C LEU A 25 27.44 -22.57 -5.83
N ARG A 26 26.48 -23.35 -5.33
CA ARG A 26 25.53 -24.07 -6.19
C ARG A 26 24.66 -23.11 -7.00
N VAL A 27 24.16 -22.05 -6.37
CA VAL A 27 23.38 -21.01 -7.06
C VAL A 27 24.25 -20.28 -8.08
N PHE A 28 25.51 -19.98 -7.76
CA PHE A 28 26.46 -19.37 -8.68
C PHE A 28 26.79 -20.27 -9.87
N LEU A 29 27.02 -21.57 -9.66
CA LEU A 29 27.26 -22.54 -10.73
C LEU A 29 26.01 -22.74 -11.62
N ILE A 30 24.82 -22.73 -11.02
CA ILE A 30 23.55 -22.76 -11.78
C ILE A 30 23.38 -21.48 -12.60
N LEU A 31 23.75 -20.33 -12.04
CA LEU A 31 23.75 -19.03 -12.73
C LEU A 31 24.78 -18.95 -13.86
N ASP A 32 25.93 -19.60 -13.72
CA ASP A 32 27.00 -19.62 -14.72
C ASP A 32 26.70 -20.63 -15.86
N ALA A 33 25.99 -21.73 -15.55
CA ALA A 33 25.51 -22.68 -16.53
C ALA A 33 24.24 -22.20 -17.29
N LEU A 34 23.61 -21.11 -16.84
CA LEU A 34 22.45 -20.53 -17.49
C LEU A 34 22.90 -19.71 -18.72
N PRO A 35 22.29 -19.93 -19.89
CA PRO A 35 22.48 -19.06 -21.06
C PRO A 35 22.38 -17.60 -20.64
N GLN A 36 23.35 -16.78 -21.04
CA GLN A 36 23.45 -15.37 -20.62
C GLN A 36 22.14 -14.60 -20.83
N GLY A 37 21.34 -14.99 -21.83
CA GLY A 37 19.99 -14.47 -22.07
C GLY A 37 18.98 -14.72 -20.93
N LEU A 38 19.04 -15.85 -20.23
CA LEU A 38 18.18 -16.14 -19.07
C LEU A 38 18.57 -15.31 -17.85
N VAL A 39 19.86 -15.05 -17.64
CA VAL A 39 20.34 -14.13 -16.60
C VAL A 39 19.77 -12.73 -16.85
N TRP A 40 19.89 -12.23 -18.08
CA TRP A 40 19.30 -10.94 -18.46
C TRP A 40 17.78 -10.92 -18.34
N LEU A 41 17.10 -12.01 -18.68
CA LEU A 41 15.64 -12.11 -18.53
C LEU A 41 15.23 -12.07 -17.05
N LEU A 42 15.95 -12.77 -16.18
CA LEU A 42 15.72 -12.72 -14.74
C LEU A 42 15.95 -11.30 -14.19
N VAL A 43 17.05 -10.65 -14.59
CA VAL A 43 17.34 -9.27 -14.19
C VAL A 43 16.24 -8.33 -14.66
N LEU A 44 15.82 -8.40 -15.93
CA LEU A 44 14.73 -7.58 -16.46
C LEU A 44 13.40 -7.85 -15.76
N LEU A 45 13.12 -9.11 -15.39
CA LEU A 45 11.90 -9.49 -14.68
C LEU A 45 11.91 -8.93 -13.25
N VAL A 46 13.04 -9.03 -12.55
CA VAL A 46 13.23 -8.44 -11.22
C VAL A 46 13.14 -6.92 -11.29
N LEU A 47 13.84 -6.28 -12.24
CA LEU A 47 13.79 -4.82 -12.44
C LEU A 47 12.38 -4.36 -12.80
N GLY A 48 11.70 -5.08 -13.69
CA GLY A 48 10.33 -4.80 -14.11
C GLY A 48 9.35 -4.97 -12.95
N PHE A 49 9.52 -6.00 -12.13
CA PHE A 49 8.71 -6.21 -10.93
C PHE A 49 8.96 -5.14 -9.87
N LEU A 50 10.22 -4.75 -9.64
CA LEU A 50 10.57 -3.64 -8.75
C LEU A 50 10.01 -2.33 -9.28
N ALA A 51 10.13 -2.06 -10.58
CA ALA A 51 9.56 -0.89 -11.21
C ALA A 51 8.04 -0.89 -11.06
N LEU A 52 7.35 -2.01 -11.32
CA LEU A 52 5.90 -2.12 -11.15
C LEU A 52 5.48 -1.90 -9.69
N LYS A 53 6.24 -2.43 -8.73
CA LYS A 53 6.03 -2.23 -7.30
C LYS A 53 6.26 -0.77 -6.92
N PHE A 54 7.32 -0.14 -7.43
CA PHE A 54 7.61 1.28 -7.24
C PHE A 54 6.52 2.15 -7.87
N PHE A 55 6.05 1.85 -9.10
CA PHE A 55 4.93 2.53 -9.73
C PHE A 55 3.61 2.30 -8.99
N ARG A 56 3.41 1.16 -8.31
CA ARG A 56 2.23 0.97 -7.46
C ARG A 56 2.29 1.77 -6.15
N VAL A 57 3.49 1.94 -5.60
CA VAL A 57 3.71 2.64 -4.33
C VAL A 57 3.80 4.16 -4.53
N PHE A 58 4.45 4.63 -5.60
CA PHE A 58 4.67 6.04 -5.93
C PHE A 58 3.74 6.58 -7.04
N GLY A 59 3.23 5.73 -7.93
CA GLY A 59 2.36 6.14 -9.05
C GLY A 59 0.92 6.44 -8.68
N ALA A 60 0.58 6.48 -7.38
CA ALA A 60 -0.69 7.04 -6.91
C ALA A 60 -0.75 8.59 -7.07
N GLY A 61 0.28 9.22 -7.63
CA GLY A 61 0.39 10.65 -7.84
C GLY A 61 0.81 11.07 -9.26
N ALA A 62 0.49 10.31 -10.31
CA ALA A 62 0.57 10.87 -11.66
C ALA A 62 -0.63 11.82 -11.86
N PRO A 63 -0.43 13.15 -12.02
CA PRO A 63 -1.52 14.04 -12.39
C PRO A 63 -1.93 13.68 -13.81
N ARG A 64 -2.96 12.84 -13.91
CA ARG A 64 -3.66 12.60 -15.16
C ARG A 64 -4.24 13.95 -15.54
N ASN A 65 -3.65 14.53 -16.58
CA ASN A 65 -4.11 15.76 -17.22
C ASN A 65 -5.45 15.45 -17.92
N GLU A 66 -6.49 15.20 -17.13
CA GLU A 66 -7.85 15.01 -17.59
C GLU A 66 -8.44 16.39 -17.82
N LYS A 67 -8.74 16.67 -19.09
CA LYS A 67 -9.44 17.86 -19.55
C LYS A 67 -10.67 18.11 -18.65
N PRO A 68 -10.84 19.32 -18.10
CA PRO A 68 -11.94 19.64 -17.21
C PRO A 68 -13.23 19.69 -18.04
N GLY A 69 -14.11 18.70 -17.87
CA GLY A 69 -15.44 18.71 -18.51
C GLY A 69 -16.13 17.36 -18.64
N ALA A 70 -15.39 16.24 -18.65
CA ALA A 70 -15.98 14.90 -18.90
C ALA A 70 -15.97 13.95 -17.69
N SER A 71 -15.42 14.36 -16.55
CA SER A 71 -15.05 13.46 -15.45
C SER A 71 -16.16 13.17 -14.43
N SER A 72 -17.20 14.00 -14.30
CA SER A 72 -18.21 13.83 -13.24
C SER A 72 -19.10 12.60 -13.43
N SER A 73 -19.49 12.29 -14.68
CA SER A 73 -20.33 11.11 -14.98
C SER A 73 -19.54 9.80 -14.88
N LEU A 74 -18.26 9.81 -15.28
CA LEU A 74 -17.35 8.68 -15.12
C LEU A 74 -17.02 8.43 -13.65
N PHE A 75 -16.82 9.49 -12.86
CA PHE A 75 -16.60 9.38 -11.41
C PHE A 75 -17.79 8.77 -10.69
N LEU A 76 -19.02 9.22 -11.00
CA LEU A 76 -20.24 8.66 -10.44
C LEU A 76 -20.42 7.19 -10.84
N ARG A 77 -20.20 6.85 -12.12
CA ARG A 77 -20.28 5.48 -12.61
C ARG A 77 -19.26 4.56 -11.92
N ASP A 78 -18.04 5.04 -11.74
CA ASP A 78 -16.98 4.33 -11.04
C ASP A 78 -17.33 4.13 -9.56
N LEU A 79 -17.84 5.16 -8.88
CA LEU A 79 -18.26 5.08 -7.47
C LEU A 79 -19.40 4.07 -7.29
N VAL A 80 -20.43 4.14 -8.13
CA VAL A 80 -21.55 3.19 -8.12
C VAL A 80 -21.07 1.77 -8.41
N SER A 81 -20.16 1.59 -9.37
CA SER A 81 -19.60 0.27 -9.68
C SER A 81 -18.82 -0.31 -8.49
N LEU A 82 -18.09 0.54 -7.77
CA LEU A 82 -17.25 0.17 -6.64
C LEU A 82 -18.12 -0.18 -5.42
N LEU A 83 -19.18 0.59 -5.16
CA LEU A 83 -20.21 0.29 -4.16
C LEU A 83 -20.98 -1.00 -4.47
N ARG A 84 -21.28 -1.28 -5.74
CA ARG A 84 -21.94 -2.53 -6.13
C ARG A 84 -21.03 -3.73 -5.91
N ARG A 85 -19.74 -3.60 -6.24
CA ARG A 85 -18.72 -4.65 -6.06
C ARG A 85 -18.34 -4.87 -4.59
N SER A 86 -18.41 -3.84 -3.74
CA SER A 86 -18.08 -3.95 -2.31
C SER A 86 -19.01 -4.92 -1.56
N ARG A 87 -20.21 -5.17 -2.08
CA ARG A 87 -21.13 -6.18 -1.54
C ARG A 87 -20.50 -7.58 -1.52
N TYR A 88 -19.79 -7.95 -2.58
CA TYR A 88 -19.32 -9.32 -2.80
C TYR A 88 -17.79 -9.47 -2.80
N SER A 89 -17.04 -8.37 -2.91
CA SER A 89 -15.58 -8.41 -3.02
C SER A 89 -14.88 -7.74 -1.82
N PRO A 90 -14.01 -8.45 -1.08
CA PRO A 90 -13.26 -7.87 0.03
C PRO A 90 -12.26 -6.80 -0.44
N TRP A 91 -11.72 -6.95 -1.66
CA TRP A 91 -10.84 -5.97 -2.29
C TRP A 91 -11.56 -4.65 -2.56
N ALA A 92 -12.81 -4.73 -3.04
CA ALA A 92 -13.63 -3.54 -3.26
C ALA A 92 -13.99 -2.85 -1.93
N ARG A 93 -14.30 -3.61 -0.86
CA ARG A 93 -14.50 -3.05 0.48
C ARG A 93 -13.28 -2.29 0.98
N ARG A 94 -12.08 -2.87 0.81
CA ARG A 94 -10.82 -2.20 1.17
C ARG A 94 -10.59 -0.92 0.37
N ALA A 95 -10.92 -0.94 -0.93
CA ALA A 95 -10.82 0.23 -1.78
C ALA A 95 -11.79 1.36 -1.36
N VAL A 96 -13.03 1.03 -0.97
CA VAL A 96 -13.97 2.02 -0.39
C VAL A 96 -13.38 2.62 0.87
N ARG A 97 -12.96 1.79 1.84
CA ARG A 97 -12.40 2.25 3.13
C ARG A 97 -11.24 3.20 2.91
N TRP A 98 -10.33 2.84 2.01
CA TRP A 98 -9.16 3.67 1.71
C TRP A 98 -9.54 5.00 1.04
N ARG A 99 -10.54 5.01 0.14
CA ARG A 99 -11.05 6.26 -0.42
C ARG A 99 -11.69 7.14 0.65
N LEU A 100 -12.49 6.57 1.55
CA LEU A 100 -13.10 7.31 2.65
C LEU A 100 -12.04 7.88 3.60
N ALA A 101 -11.03 7.07 3.96
CA ALA A 101 -9.90 7.49 4.78
C ALA A 101 -9.14 8.66 4.16
N ARG A 102 -8.92 8.63 2.84
CA ARG A 102 -8.29 9.74 2.12
C ARG A 102 -9.12 11.02 2.17
N ILE A 103 -10.44 10.93 2.03
CA ILE A 103 -11.34 12.09 2.18
C ILE A 103 -11.28 12.62 3.61
N ALA A 104 -11.33 11.73 4.62
CA ALA A 104 -11.24 12.12 6.02
C ALA A 104 -9.92 12.84 6.35
N VAL A 105 -8.79 12.33 5.85
CA VAL A 105 -7.49 12.98 5.98
C VAL A 105 -7.49 14.34 5.30
N ALA A 106 -7.94 14.44 4.05
CA ALA A 106 -7.98 15.72 3.33
C ALA A 106 -8.80 16.77 4.10
N LEU A 107 -9.98 16.38 4.57
CA LEU A 107 -10.86 17.27 5.30
C LEU A 107 -10.25 17.72 6.64
N ARG A 108 -9.57 16.81 7.34
CA ARG A 108 -8.87 17.14 8.57
C ARG A 108 -7.67 18.06 8.33
N THR A 109 -6.90 17.83 7.28
CA THR A 109 -5.74 18.68 6.93
C THR A 109 -6.19 20.10 6.58
N GLU A 110 -7.37 20.25 5.96
CA GLU A 110 -7.97 21.55 5.67
C GLU A 110 -8.50 22.25 6.93
N ARG A 111 -9.16 21.52 7.84
CA ARG A 111 -9.75 22.12 9.06
C ARG A 111 -8.75 22.40 10.18
N GLU A 112 -7.85 21.46 10.46
CA GLU A 112 -6.97 21.48 11.64
C GLU A 112 -5.53 21.89 11.30
N LEU A 113 -5.22 22.18 10.02
CA LEU A 113 -3.88 22.58 9.54
C LEU A 113 -2.76 21.61 9.97
N ILE A 114 -3.08 20.33 10.12
CA ILE A 114 -2.10 19.27 10.39
C ILE A 114 -1.53 18.69 9.09
N SER A 115 -0.36 18.06 9.17
CA SER A 115 0.21 17.38 8.01
C SER A 115 -0.59 16.12 7.64
N PRO A 116 -0.71 15.79 6.34
CA PRO A 116 -1.39 14.56 5.91
C PRO A 116 -0.78 13.29 6.52
N ASP A 117 0.54 13.25 6.67
CA ASP A 117 1.24 12.09 7.23
C ASP A 117 0.86 11.86 8.69
N ARG A 118 0.79 12.94 9.48
CA ARG A 118 0.34 12.90 10.87
C ARG A 118 -1.13 12.47 10.97
N ALA A 119 -2.00 12.96 10.10
CA ALA A 119 -3.39 12.54 10.06
C ALA A 119 -3.54 11.03 9.79
N TRP A 120 -2.75 10.49 8.86
CA TRP A 120 -2.71 9.05 8.59
C TRP A 120 -2.17 8.22 9.75
N GLU A 121 -1.15 8.73 10.44
CA GLU A 121 -0.57 8.08 11.61
C GLU A 121 -1.56 8.02 12.77
N GLU A 122 -2.26 9.13 13.05
CA GLU A 122 -3.30 9.17 14.09
C GLU A 122 -4.48 8.23 13.80
N ILE A 123 -4.85 8.02 12.53
CA ILE A 123 -5.83 6.99 12.12
C ILE A 123 -5.33 5.58 12.42
N ARG A 124 -4.06 5.29 12.08
CA ARG A 124 -3.46 3.96 12.32
C ARG A 124 -3.39 3.65 13.80
N GLU A 125 -3.05 4.65 14.61
CA GLU A 125 -2.97 4.49 16.06
C GLU A 125 -4.36 4.50 16.73
N GLY A 126 -5.42 4.90 16.01
CA GLY A 126 -6.77 5.06 16.57
C GLY A 126 -6.91 6.24 17.52
N ARG A 127 -6.01 7.23 17.45
CA ARG A 127 -6.12 8.48 18.19
C ARG A 127 -7.20 9.39 17.61
N TRP A 128 -7.46 9.25 16.31
CA TRP A 128 -8.48 10.00 15.59
C TRP A 128 -9.05 9.14 14.46
N PRO A 129 -10.34 9.25 14.13
CA PRO A 129 -11.38 10.08 14.75
C PRO A 129 -11.86 9.56 16.11
N LYS A 130 -12.44 10.43 16.97
CA LYS A 130 -12.96 10.00 18.28
C LYS A 130 -14.26 9.21 18.15
N ASP A 131 -15.00 9.41 17.06
CA ASP A 131 -16.16 8.63 16.70
C ASP A 131 -15.75 7.14 16.57
N PRO A 132 -16.32 6.26 17.41
CA PRO A 132 -15.96 4.84 17.42
C PRO A 132 -16.36 4.12 16.14
N VAL A 133 -17.42 4.57 15.46
CA VAL A 133 -17.91 3.93 14.23
C VAL A 133 -16.99 4.28 13.07
N LEU A 134 -16.66 5.57 12.92
CA LEU A 134 -15.76 6.02 11.85
C LEU A 134 -14.35 5.45 12.05
N SER A 135 -13.81 5.47 13.27
CA SER A 135 -12.48 4.92 13.55
C SER A 135 -12.39 3.42 13.26
N ALA A 136 -13.36 2.63 13.72
CA ALA A 136 -13.43 1.19 13.44
C ALA A 136 -13.56 0.90 11.94
N PHE A 137 -14.37 1.69 11.21
CA PHE A 137 -14.53 1.53 9.77
C PHE A 137 -13.24 1.84 8.99
N LEU A 138 -12.54 2.92 9.35
CA LEU A 138 -11.29 3.33 8.71
C LEU A 138 -10.16 2.32 8.95
N ARG A 139 -10.09 1.75 10.16
CA ARG A 139 -9.13 0.68 10.51
C ARG A 139 -9.51 -0.68 9.92
N GLY A 140 -10.76 -0.84 9.49
CA GLY A 140 -11.25 -2.07 8.90
C GLY A 140 -11.55 -3.16 9.93
N GLU A 141 -11.76 -2.78 11.18
CA GLU A 141 -12.11 -3.66 12.30
C GLU A 141 -13.60 -4.06 12.30
N GLY A 142 -14.40 -3.40 11.47
CA GLY A 142 -15.81 -3.75 11.23
C GLY A 142 -15.98 -5.05 10.43
N GLY A 143 -16.81 -5.95 10.95
CA GLY A 143 -17.06 -7.29 10.41
C GLY A 143 -18.53 -7.66 10.20
N GLY A 144 -19.47 -6.77 10.53
CA GLY A 144 -20.90 -7.06 10.47
C GLY A 144 -21.48 -6.73 9.11
N ASN A 145 -22.07 -5.54 9.01
CA ASN A 145 -22.79 -5.09 7.81
C ASN A 145 -22.06 -3.90 7.18
N PHE A 146 -21.17 -4.19 6.23
CA PHE A 146 -20.29 -3.21 5.59
C PHE A 146 -21.04 -1.98 5.04
N LEU A 147 -22.23 -2.14 4.47
CA LEU A 147 -22.97 -1.02 3.90
C LEU A 147 -23.52 -0.10 4.98
N ARG A 148 -24.00 -0.68 6.09
CA ARG A 148 -24.48 0.09 7.24
C ARG A 148 -23.34 0.83 7.93
N GLU A 149 -22.21 0.15 8.16
CA GLU A 149 -21.01 0.78 8.72
C GLU A 149 -20.49 1.92 7.81
N LEU A 150 -20.56 1.74 6.48
CA LEU A 150 -20.18 2.77 5.52
C LEU A 150 -21.13 3.98 5.57
N GLU A 151 -22.44 3.75 5.67
CA GLU A 151 -23.44 4.81 5.80
C GLU A 151 -23.22 5.61 7.09
N GLU A 152 -23.09 4.94 8.23
CA GLU A 152 -22.82 5.58 9.53
C GLU A 152 -21.48 6.34 9.52
N ALA A 153 -20.44 5.80 8.87
CA ALA A 153 -19.15 6.47 8.70
C ALA A 153 -19.24 7.70 7.78
N LEU A 154 -20.02 7.64 6.70
CA LEU A 154 -20.25 8.77 5.80
C LEU A 154 -21.02 9.89 6.49
N ASP A 155 -22.06 9.56 7.25
CA ASP A 155 -22.84 10.54 8.01
C ASP A 155 -21.98 11.26 9.06
N SER A 156 -21.12 10.52 9.74
CA SER A 156 -20.19 11.09 10.72
C SER A 156 -19.17 12.00 10.05
N LEU A 157 -18.62 11.58 8.91
CA LEU A 157 -17.71 12.41 8.12
C LEU A 157 -18.41 13.64 7.53
N TYR A 158 -19.68 13.53 7.15
CA TYR A 158 -20.49 14.64 6.66
C TYR A 158 -20.76 15.69 7.74
N ARG A 159 -21.10 15.25 8.96
CA ARG A 159 -21.23 16.13 10.14
C ARG A 159 -19.93 16.86 10.44
N TYR A 160 -18.80 16.17 10.33
CA TYR A 160 -17.47 16.78 10.46
C TYR A 160 -17.19 17.79 9.33
N ALA A 161 -17.59 17.49 8.09
CA ALA A 161 -17.44 18.42 6.97
C ALA A 161 -18.21 19.73 7.19
N GLN A 162 -19.37 19.66 7.83
CA GLN A 162 -20.23 20.81 8.12
C GLN A 162 -19.78 21.66 9.31
N GLY A 163 -18.72 21.27 10.02
CA GLY A 163 -18.22 22.01 11.17
C GLY A 163 -18.36 21.30 12.51
N GLY A 164 -19.04 20.14 12.56
CA GLY A 164 -19.20 19.35 13.78
C GLY A 164 -17.90 18.73 14.30
N GLU A 165 -17.95 18.19 15.51
CA GLU A 165 -16.85 17.45 16.13
C GLU A 165 -16.96 15.94 15.83
N LEU A 166 -15.80 15.27 15.70
CA LEU A 166 -15.66 13.82 15.57
C LEU A 166 -15.05 13.21 16.82
#